data_AF-A0A8H7Q0R2-F1
#
_entry.id   AF-A0A8H7Q0R2-F1
#
_cell.length_a   1.000
_cell.length_b   1.000
_cell.length_c   1.000
_cell.angle_alpha   90.00
_cell.angle_beta   90.00
_cell.angle_gamma   90.00
#
_symmetry.space_group_name_H-M   'P 1'
#
loop_
_entity.id
_entity.type
_entity.pdbx_description
1 polymer ?
#
loop_
_entity_poly.entity_id
_entity_poly.type
_entity_poly.pdbx_seq_one_letter_code
_entity_poly.pdbx_strand_id
1 'polypeptide(L)'
;MLAFVYNCARPGQFMLAKNRSLRQGQPVAEKFYSANGFLLLKNDIYKDDELIIPENVDITIKSRIVTVKGPRGELTKNLRHLNMEIKADGEKKLKFVVYHGNRKHVACIRTVRSIVNNMVTGVTKGFQYKMRYVYAHFPINVIVNDGGKEVEIRNFLGQKVTFRVKMLEGCSVENSAAQKDELIITGNDLDAVSQSAASIQQATAVKNKDIRKFLDGIYVSERNVLEEA
;
A
#
# COMPACT_ATOMS: atom_id res chain seq x y z
N MET A 1 -5.78 58.17 -1.37
CA MET A 1 -5.81 59.37 -2.23
C MET A 1 -5.00 59.06 -3.48
N LEU A 2 -5.73 58.99 -4.61
CA LEU A 2 -5.32 58.90 -6.02
C LEU A 2 -3.83 58.76 -6.40
N ALA A 3 -3.52 57.72 -7.18
CA ALA A 3 -3.13 57.89 -8.58
C ALA A 3 -3.13 56.52 -9.30
N PHE A 4 -4.28 56.14 -9.86
CA PHE A 4 -4.34 55.17 -10.95
C PHE A 4 -3.82 55.86 -12.21
N VAL A 5 -2.57 55.60 -12.58
CA VAL A 5 -2.08 55.91 -13.93
C VAL A 5 -2.35 54.67 -14.78
N TYR A 6 -3.51 54.64 -15.41
CA TYR A 6 -3.77 53.74 -16.54
C TYR A 6 -2.88 54.19 -17.70
N ASN A 7 -1.76 53.50 -17.89
CA ASN A 7 -1.00 53.64 -19.13
C ASN A 7 -1.34 52.44 -20.03
N CYS A 8 -2.07 52.76 -21.10
CA CYS A 8 -2.45 51.85 -22.16
C CYS A 8 -1.17 51.42 -22.92
N ALA A 9 -0.72 50.18 -22.69
CA ALA A 9 0.42 49.60 -23.39
C ALA A 9 0.01 48.30 -24.09
N ARG A 10 -0.17 48.44 -25.41
CA ARG A 10 -0.15 47.50 -26.55
C ARG A 10 -0.21 45.98 -26.29
N PRO A 11 -1.00 45.22 -27.08
CA PRO A 11 -0.96 43.76 -27.07
C PRO A 11 0.41 43.30 -27.57
N GLY A 12 1.18 42.64 -26.71
CA GLY A 12 2.49 42.08 -27.10
C GLY A 12 3.61 42.06 -26.06
N GLN A 13 3.37 42.40 -24.78
CA GLN A 13 4.39 42.27 -23.74
C GLN A 13 4.05 41.19 -22.71
N PHE A 14 4.81 40.10 -22.77
CA PHE A 14 4.95 39.10 -21.71
C PHE A 14 5.50 39.79 -20.45
N MET A 15 4.73 39.86 -19.37
CA MET A 15 5.25 40.23 -18.05
C MET A 15 5.89 39.01 -17.38
N LEU A 16 7.22 39.01 -17.28
CA LEU A 16 7.97 38.13 -16.38
C LEU A 16 7.86 38.69 -14.95
N ALA A 17 6.99 38.10 -14.13
CA ALA A 17 6.99 38.36 -12.69
C ALA A 17 8.25 37.73 -12.04
N LYS A 18 9.25 38.55 -11.74
CA LYS A 18 10.42 38.15 -10.93
C LYS A 18 9.98 37.95 -9.48
N ASN A 19 9.89 36.70 -9.03
CA ASN A 19 9.85 36.37 -7.60
C ASN A 19 11.12 35.60 -7.18
N ARG A 20 11.91 36.31 -6.35
CA ARG A 20 12.78 35.87 -5.25
C ARG A 20 13.25 34.40 -5.22
N SER A 21 14.56 34.24 -5.48
CA SER A 21 15.52 33.21 -5.04
C SER A 21 14.99 32.00 -4.24
N LEU A 22 15.30 30.77 -4.71
CA LEU A 22 15.96 29.70 -3.93
C LEU A 22 16.17 28.39 -4.75
N ARG A 23 17.40 27.84 -4.62
CA ARG A 23 17.92 26.49 -4.96
C ARG A 23 18.03 26.10 -6.45
N GLN A 24 19.29 25.91 -6.87
CA GLN A 24 19.69 25.35 -8.17
C GLN A 24 19.20 23.90 -8.30
N GLY A 25 18.48 23.56 -9.38
CA GLY A 25 18.29 22.17 -9.80
C GLY A 25 16.87 21.70 -10.17
N GLN A 26 15.83 22.53 -10.17
CA GLN A 26 14.50 22.12 -10.66
C GLN A 26 14.16 22.77 -12.01
N PRO A 27 13.67 22.02 -13.02
CA PRO A 27 13.13 22.65 -14.22
C PRO A 27 11.87 23.43 -13.86
N VAL A 28 11.89 24.71 -14.18
CA VAL A 28 10.83 25.68 -13.92
C VAL A 28 9.60 25.27 -14.73
N ALA A 29 8.52 24.87 -14.07
CA ALA A 29 7.24 24.66 -14.73
C ALA A 29 6.70 26.02 -15.21
N GLU A 30 7.03 26.41 -16.44
CA GLU A 30 6.45 27.57 -17.10
C GLU A 30 4.93 27.40 -17.20
N LYS A 31 4.19 28.25 -16.47
CA LYS A 31 2.73 28.29 -16.54
C LYS A 31 2.32 29.01 -17.82
N PHE A 32 2.12 28.26 -18.90
CA PHE A 32 1.43 28.75 -20.09
C PHE A 32 -0.08 28.82 -19.82
N TYR A 33 -0.66 30.03 -19.84
CA TYR A 33 -2.10 30.26 -19.84
C TYR A 33 -2.53 30.66 -21.27
N SER A 34 -3.50 29.95 -21.83
CA SER A 34 -4.17 30.35 -23.09
C SER A 34 -5.16 31.48 -22.80
N ALA A 35 -5.21 32.48 -23.68
CA ALA A 35 -6.04 33.69 -23.55
C ALA A 35 -7.55 33.47 -23.65
N ASN A 36 -8.00 32.24 -23.92
CA ASN A 36 -9.41 31.85 -23.85
C ASN A 36 -9.56 30.88 -22.70
N GLY A 37 -10.45 31.18 -21.75
CA GLY A 37 -10.62 30.55 -20.43
C GLY A 37 -10.99 29.05 -20.40
N PHE A 38 -10.43 28.25 -21.30
CA PHE A 38 -10.36 26.81 -21.18
C PHE A 38 -9.12 26.48 -20.34
N LEU A 39 -9.37 26.08 -19.10
CA LEU A 39 -8.36 25.54 -18.18
C LEU A 39 -7.76 24.31 -18.86
N LEU A 40 -6.66 24.48 -19.60
CA LEU A 40 -5.87 23.36 -20.09
C LEU A 40 -5.56 22.52 -18.86
N LEU A 41 -6.14 21.32 -18.80
CA LEU A 41 -5.81 20.31 -17.82
C LEU A 41 -4.28 20.29 -17.77
N LYS A 42 -3.72 20.79 -16.66
CA LYS A 42 -2.28 20.78 -16.43
C LYS A 42 -1.89 19.31 -16.31
N ASN A 43 -1.68 18.67 -17.46
CA ASN A 43 -1.05 17.38 -17.52
C ASN A 43 0.38 17.65 -17.08
N ASP A 44 0.72 17.11 -15.93
CA ASP A 44 2.09 17.20 -15.46
C ASP A 44 2.95 16.49 -16.52
N ILE A 45 3.80 17.28 -17.18
CA ILE A 45 4.63 16.82 -18.29
C ILE A 45 5.60 15.74 -17.78
N TYR A 46 6.08 15.93 -16.56
CA TYR A 46 7.03 15.05 -15.89
C TYR A 46 6.73 14.98 -14.39
N LYS A 47 6.60 13.76 -13.86
CA LYS A 47 6.57 13.49 -12.42
C LYS A 47 7.42 12.29 -12.09
N ASP A 48 8.26 12.48 -11.09
CA ASP A 48 9.16 11.48 -10.53
C ASP A 48 8.91 11.33 -9.02
N ASP A 49 9.21 10.12 -8.54
CA ASP A 49 9.24 9.79 -7.11
C ASP A 49 10.39 8.82 -6.84
N GLU A 50 11.06 8.97 -5.70
CA GLU A 50 12.30 8.24 -5.40
C GLU A 50 12.18 7.41 -4.11
N LEU A 51 12.57 6.13 -4.16
CA LEU A 51 12.63 5.25 -3.01
C LEU A 51 14.09 4.85 -2.71
N ILE A 52 14.51 5.05 -1.47
CA ILE A 52 15.84 4.63 -0.98
C ILE A 52 15.77 3.14 -0.61
N ILE A 53 16.69 2.34 -1.11
CA ILE A 53 16.78 0.90 -0.84
C ILE A 53 17.80 0.66 0.29
N PRO A 54 17.47 -0.13 1.33
CA PRO A 54 18.43 -0.55 2.35
C PRO A 54 19.45 -1.54 1.77
N GLU A 55 20.65 -1.61 2.36
CA GLU A 55 21.77 -2.38 1.77
C GLU A 55 21.55 -3.90 1.74
N ASN A 56 20.65 -4.42 2.58
CA ASN A 56 20.39 -5.86 2.74
C ASN A 56 19.40 -6.42 1.71
N VAL A 57 19.06 -5.67 0.66
CA VAL A 57 18.01 -6.03 -0.30
C VAL A 57 18.44 -5.79 -1.74
N ASP A 58 18.36 -6.85 -2.54
CA ASP A 58 18.62 -6.81 -3.97
C ASP A 58 17.29 -6.68 -4.74
N ILE A 59 17.20 -5.68 -5.61
CA ILE A 59 16.00 -5.45 -6.42
C ILE A 59 16.37 -5.59 -7.90
N THR A 60 15.71 -6.50 -8.61
CA THR A 60 15.84 -6.60 -10.06
C THR A 60 14.54 -6.23 -10.75
N ILE A 61 14.65 -5.45 -11.82
CA ILE A 61 13.51 -4.96 -12.58
C ILE A 61 13.67 -5.45 -14.02
N LYS A 62 12.77 -6.32 -14.46
CA LYS A 62 12.74 -6.84 -15.84
C LYS A 62 11.35 -6.61 -16.43
N SER A 63 11.26 -5.78 -17.47
CA SER A 63 10.00 -5.52 -18.19
C SER A 63 8.84 -5.15 -17.26
N ARG A 64 9.09 -4.24 -16.28
CA ARG A 64 8.14 -3.80 -15.23
C ARG A 64 7.67 -4.90 -14.27
N ILE A 65 8.34 -6.05 -14.24
CA ILE A 65 8.23 -7.03 -13.16
C ILE A 65 9.33 -6.69 -12.17
N VAL A 66 8.93 -6.43 -10.93
CA VAL A 66 9.85 -6.12 -9.84
C VAL A 66 10.01 -7.40 -9.01
N THR A 67 11.26 -7.83 -8.85
CA THR A 67 11.60 -8.91 -7.93
C THR A 67 12.53 -8.36 -6.87
N VAL A 68 12.20 -8.66 -5.61
CA VAL A 68 12.89 -8.18 -4.42
C VAL A 68 13.39 -9.41 -3.69
N LYS A 69 14.70 -9.47 -3.46
CA LYS A 69 15.36 -10.53 -2.72
C LYS A 69 15.92 -9.97 -1.42
N GLY A 70 15.68 -10.68 -0.33
CA GLY A 70 16.22 -10.34 0.98
C GLY A 70 16.46 -11.59 1.82
N PRO A 71 16.83 -11.42 3.09
CA PRO A 71 17.24 -12.53 3.96
C PRO A 71 16.10 -13.53 4.20
N ARG A 72 14.84 -13.08 4.28
CA ARG A 72 13.68 -13.94 4.55
C ARG A 72 13.10 -14.63 3.30
N GLY A 73 13.53 -14.25 2.10
CA GLY A 73 13.04 -14.85 0.85
C GLY A 73 13.00 -13.89 -0.34
N GLU A 74 12.30 -14.33 -1.39
CA GLU A 74 12.10 -13.59 -2.64
C GLU A 74 10.61 -13.27 -2.85
N LEU A 75 10.31 -12.03 -3.24
CA LEU A 75 8.97 -11.59 -3.60
C LEU A 75 8.96 -11.04 -5.03
N THR A 76 7.93 -11.40 -5.79
CA THR A 76 7.77 -10.95 -7.18
C THR A 76 6.41 -10.29 -7.36
N LYS A 77 6.38 -9.08 -7.95
CA LYS A 77 5.14 -8.39 -8.30
C LYS A 77 5.17 -7.90 -9.75
N ASN A 78 4.05 -8.10 -10.43
CA ASN A 78 3.87 -7.71 -11.83
C ASN A 78 3.15 -6.36 -11.92
N LEU A 79 3.85 -5.33 -12.43
CA LEU A 79 3.33 -3.98 -12.59
C LEU A 79 3.12 -3.58 -14.06
N ARG A 80 3.02 -4.55 -14.97
CA ARG A 80 2.86 -4.29 -16.42
C ARG A 80 1.58 -3.53 -16.79
N HIS A 81 0.55 -3.62 -15.95
CA HIS A 81 -0.72 -2.93 -16.15
C HIS A 81 -0.59 -1.39 -16.06
N LEU A 82 0.48 -0.89 -15.44
CA LEU A 82 0.74 0.54 -15.32
C LEU A 82 1.77 0.99 -16.35
N ASN A 83 1.47 2.09 -17.05
CA ASN A 83 2.35 2.69 -18.05
C ASN A 83 3.34 3.66 -17.39
N MET A 84 4.25 3.11 -16.58
CA MET A 84 5.30 3.88 -15.92
C MET A 84 6.68 3.27 -16.16
N GLU A 85 7.70 4.13 -16.07
CA GLU A 85 9.09 3.72 -16.15
C GLU A 85 9.66 3.58 -14.74
N ILE A 86 10.30 2.44 -14.47
CA ILE A 86 10.94 2.17 -13.17
C ILE A 86 12.43 2.01 -13.45
N LYS A 87 13.24 2.95 -12.95
CA LYS A 87 14.69 2.95 -13.11
C LYS A 87 15.35 2.66 -11.77
N ALA A 88 16.32 1.77 -11.77
CA ALA A 88 17.30 1.72 -10.70
C ALA A 88 18.35 2.80 -11.01
N ASP A 89 18.39 3.85 -10.20
CA ASP A 89 19.47 4.82 -10.24
C ASP A 89 20.67 4.22 -9.50
N GLY A 90 21.88 4.39 -10.04
CA GLY A 90 23.10 3.67 -9.62
C GLY A 90 23.49 3.82 -8.14
N GLU A 91 22.81 4.69 -7.40
CA GLU A 91 23.01 4.98 -5.98
C GLU A 91 21.95 4.30 -5.06
N LYS A 92 21.62 3.02 -5.26
CA LYS A 92 20.64 2.29 -4.41
C LYS A 92 19.28 3.03 -4.27
N LYS A 93 18.90 3.80 -5.30
CA LYS A 93 17.63 4.53 -5.35
C LYS A 93 16.79 3.98 -6.51
N LEU A 94 15.51 3.74 -6.26
CA LEU A 94 14.54 3.47 -7.33
C LEU A 94 13.82 4.76 -7.68
N LYS A 95 13.86 5.11 -8.97
CA LYS A 95 13.11 6.22 -9.54
C LYS A 95 11.90 5.68 -10.29
N PHE A 96 10.72 6.16 -9.92
CA PHE A 96 9.47 5.92 -10.61
C PHE A 96 9.13 7.16 -11.42
N VAL A 97 9.05 7.02 -12.74
CA VAL A 97 8.84 8.14 -13.66
C VAL A 97 7.58 7.93 -14.48
N VAL A 98 6.78 8.99 -14.56
CA VAL A 98 5.63 9.07 -15.46
C VAL A 98 5.76 10.31 -16.33
N TYR A 99 5.65 10.10 -17.63
CA TYR A 99 5.57 11.14 -18.63
C TYR A 99 4.11 11.42 -18.99
N HIS A 100 3.75 12.69 -19.14
CA HIS A 100 2.42 13.13 -19.56
C HIS A 100 1.27 12.46 -18.79
N GLY A 101 1.35 12.48 -17.45
CA GLY A 101 0.38 11.83 -16.59
C GLY A 101 -0.90 12.65 -16.42
N ASN A 102 -2.05 12.04 -16.68
CA ASN A 102 -3.31 12.52 -16.10
C ASN A 102 -3.27 12.42 -14.57
N ARG A 103 -4.09 13.20 -13.86
CA ARG A 103 -4.14 13.20 -12.38
C ARG A 103 -4.23 11.78 -11.77
N LYS A 104 -5.02 10.88 -12.37
CA LYS A 104 -5.14 9.48 -11.92
C LYS A 104 -3.83 8.69 -12.10
N HIS A 105 -3.11 8.95 -13.18
CA HIS A 105 -1.87 8.27 -13.51
C HIS A 105 -0.72 8.73 -12.60
N VAL A 106 -0.66 10.03 -12.28
CA VAL A 106 0.30 10.57 -11.29
C VAL A 106 0.09 9.95 -9.91
N ALA A 107 -1.15 9.69 -9.51
CA ALA A 107 -1.44 9.03 -8.23
C ALA A 107 -0.89 7.58 -8.15
N CYS A 108 -0.83 6.88 -9.29
CA CYS A 108 -0.31 5.50 -9.34
C CYS A 108 1.17 5.41 -8.96
N ILE A 109 1.96 6.48 -9.15
CA ILE A 109 3.38 6.51 -8.78
C ILE A 109 3.57 6.16 -7.31
N ARG A 110 2.82 6.85 -6.43
CA ARG A 110 2.91 6.66 -4.97
C ARG A 110 2.39 5.28 -4.54
N THR A 111 1.40 4.75 -5.24
CA THR A 111 0.92 3.38 -5.01
C THR A 111 2.04 2.37 -5.29
N VAL A 112 2.71 2.49 -6.44
CA VAL A 112 3.80 1.58 -6.80
C VAL A 112 4.98 1.71 -5.86
N ARG A 113 5.37 2.95 -5.52
CA ARG A 113 6.38 3.19 -4.47
C ARG A 113 6.03 2.47 -3.18
N SER A 114 4.77 2.53 -2.74
CA SER A 114 4.33 1.89 -1.50
C SER A 114 4.36 0.37 -1.59
N ILE A 115 3.94 -0.21 -2.72
CA ILE A 115 4.03 -1.66 -2.96
C ILE A 115 5.48 -2.13 -2.87
N VAL A 116 6.41 -1.42 -3.53
CA VAL A 116 7.84 -1.77 -3.47
C VAL A 116 8.40 -1.61 -2.07
N ASN A 117 8.06 -0.54 -1.37
CA ASN A 117 8.48 -0.35 0.02
C ASN A 117 7.97 -1.47 0.94
N ASN A 118 6.72 -1.91 0.75
CA ASN A 118 6.15 -3.02 1.51
C ASN A 118 6.83 -4.36 1.20
N MET A 119 7.24 -4.59 -0.05
CA MET A 119 8.04 -5.77 -0.40
C MET A 119 9.40 -5.75 0.29
N VAL A 120 10.08 -4.60 0.31
CA VAL A 120 11.38 -4.42 0.98
C VAL A 120 11.23 -4.71 2.47
N THR A 121 10.27 -4.09 3.16
CA THR A 121 10.05 -4.33 4.59
C THR A 121 9.64 -5.77 4.88
N GLY A 122 8.88 -6.40 3.98
CA GLY A 122 8.49 -7.81 4.05
C GLY A 122 9.67 -8.78 3.98
N VAL A 123 10.62 -8.57 3.07
CA VAL A 123 11.79 -9.46 2.95
C VAL A 123 12.85 -9.23 4.03
N THR A 124 12.92 -8.03 4.61
CA THR A 124 13.87 -7.72 5.69
C THR A 124 13.34 -8.11 7.06
N LYS A 125 12.11 -7.69 7.37
CA LYS A 125 11.54 -7.81 8.71
C LYS A 125 10.43 -8.85 8.76
N GLY A 126 9.53 -8.86 7.77
CA GLY A 126 8.34 -9.72 7.73
C GLY A 126 7.17 -9.12 8.51
N PHE A 127 5.94 -9.59 8.23
CA PHE A 127 4.72 -9.03 8.81
C PHE A 127 4.06 -9.99 9.79
N GLN A 128 3.46 -9.42 10.85
CA GLN A 128 2.70 -10.15 11.85
C GLN A 128 1.40 -9.45 12.17
N TYR A 129 0.28 -10.14 11.94
CA TYR A 129 -1.06 -9.66 12.28
C TYR A 129 -1.57 -10.46 13.47
N LYS A 130 -1.94 -9.76 14.54
CA LYS A 130 -2.59 -10.39 15.69
C LYS A 130 -4.08 -10.21 15.57
N MET A 131 -4.83 -11.30 15.48
CA MET A 131 -6.27 -11.31 15.50
C MET A 131 -6.79 -11.80 16.84
N ARG A 132 -7.83 -11.17 17.36
CA ARG A 132 -8.47 -11.54 18.63
C ARG A 132 -9.89 -12.00 18.41
N TYR A 133 -10.30 -12.97 19.21
CA TYR A 133 -11.66 -13.48 19.19
C TYR A 133 -12.50 -12.67 20.18
N VAL A 134 -13.67 -12.23 19.73
CA VAL A 134 -14.67 -11.56 20.55
C VAL A 134 -15.92 -12.42 20.53
N TYR A 135 -16.42 -12.77 21.72
CA TYR A 135 -17.65 -13.55 21.87
C TYR A 135 -18.35 -13.19 23.18
N ALA A 136 -19.69 -13.24 23.20
CA ALA A 136 -20.47 -13.00 24.41
C ALA A 136 -20.84 -14.28 25.17
N HIS A 137 -21.41 -15.28 24.49
CA HIS A 137 -21.99 -16.47 25.14
C HIS A 137 -21.43 -17.79 24.62
N PHE A 138 -21.28 -17.93 23.29
CA PHE A 138 -20.74 -19.15 22.69
C PHE A 138 -19.24 -18.97 22.41
N PRO A 139 -18.36 -19.74 23.06
CA PRO A 139 -16.93 -19.67 22.78
C PRO A 139 -16.64 -20.14 21.36
N ILE A 140 -15.76 -19.40 20.69
CA ILE A 140 -15.33 -19.68 19.31
C ILE A 140 -14.13 -20.62 19.38
N ASN A 141 -14.23 -21.79 18.75
CA ASN A 141 -13.14 -22.75 18.70
C ASN A 141 -12.41 -22.61 17.36
N VAL A 142 -11.16 -22.16 17.41
CA VAL A 142 -10.30 -22.04 16.23
C VAL A 142 -9.23 -23.13 16.26
N ILE A 143 -9.21 -23.94 15.21
CA ILE A 143 -8.25 -25.03 15.03
C ILE A 143 -7.42 -24.69 13.80
N VAL A 144 -6.11 -24.69 13.97
CA VAL A 144 -5.17 -24.54 12.85
C VAL A 144 -4.83 -25.93 12.33
N ASN A 145 -5.14 -26.17 11.07
CA ASN A 145 -4.86 -27.41 10.35
C ASN A 145 -3.71 -27.22 9.34
N ASP A 146 -3.21 -28.33 8.80
CA ASP A 146 -2.18 -28.36 7.75
C ASP A 146 -0.90 -27.59 8.10
N GLY A 147 -0.50 -27.61 9.37
CA GLY A 147 0.71 -26.95 9.84
C GLY A 147 0.72 -25.44 9.63
N GLY A 148 -0.45 -24.78 9.72
CA GLY A 148 -0.56 -23.32 9.64
C GLY A 148 -1.15 -22.76 8.34
N LYS A 149 -1.63 -23.63 7.42
CA LYS A 149 -2.15 -23.21 6.10
C LYS A 149 -3.66 -23.17 6.00
N GLU A 150 -4.37 -23.84 6.90
CA GLU A 150 -5.84 -23.80 6.94
C GLU A 150 -6.31 -23.50 8.37
N VAL A 151 -7.33 -22.65 8.47
CA VAL A 151 -7.97 -22.31 9.75
C VAL A 151 -9.40 -22.81 9.72
N GLU A 152 -9.72 -23.69 10.67
CA GLU A 152 -11.08 -24.16 10.91
C GLU A 152 -11.69 -23.42 12.11
N ILE A 153 -12.83 -22.78 11.88
CA ILE A 153 -13.59 -22.08 12.92
C ILE A 153 -14.87 -22.85 13.18
N ARG A 154 -15.05 -23.27 14.43
CA ARG A 154 -16.18 -24.07 14.90
C ARG A 154 -16.95 -23.31 15.97
N ASN A 155 -18.23 -23.67 16.12
CA ASN A 155 -19.13 -23.15 17.16
C ASN A 155 -19.39 -21.63 17.12
N PHE A 156 -19.21 -21.00 15.95
CA PHE A 156 -19.48 -19.57 15.79
C PHE A 156 -21.00 -19.29 15.95
N LEU A 157 -21.38 -18.43 16.91
CA LEU A 157 -22.78 -18.19 17.30
C LEU A 157 -23.59 -19.46 17.67
N GLY A 158 -22.91 -20.56 18.02
CA GLY A 158 -23.58 -21.85 18.27
C GLY A 158 -24.01 -22.58 16.99
N GLN A 159 -23.51 -22.18 15.82
CA GLN A 159 -23.73 -22.92 14.58
C GLN A 159 -22.91 -24.21 14.56
N LYS A 160 -23.51 -25.29 14.04
CA LYS A 160 -22.83 -26.57 13.82
C LYS A 160 -21.95 -26.59 12.56
N VAL A 161 -22.07 -25.58 11.70
CA VAL A 161 -21.28 -25.45 10.48
C VAL A 161 -19.85 -25.08 10.85
N THR A 162 -18.89 -25.77 10.25
CA THR A 162 -17.46 -25.47 10.38
C THR A 162 -17.03 -24.59 9.21
N PHE A 163 -16.52 -23.40 9.50
CA PHE A 163 -15.95 -22.53 8.48
C PHE A 163 -14.49 -22.91 8.26
N ARG A 164 -14.12 -23.20 7.01
CA ARG A 164 -12.74 -23.50 6.63
C ARG A 164 -12.21 -22.35 5.79
N VAL A 165 -11.09 -21.76 6.20
CA VAL A 165 -10.44 -20.68 5.49
C VAL A 165 -9.02 -21.11 5.13
N LYS A 166 -8.74 -21.22 3.84
CA LYS A 166 -7.41 -21.51 3.32
C LYS A 166 -6.60 -20.23 3.24
N MET A 167 -5.38 -20.28 3.75
CA MET A 167 -4.45 -19.16 3.70
C MET A 167 -3.81 -19.06 2.32
N LEU A 168 -3.36 -17.85 1.97
CA LEU A 168 -2.59 -17.63 0.76
C LEU A 168 -1.15 -18.14 0.93
N GLU A 169 -0.47 -18.33 -0.20
CA GLU A 169 0.89 -18.84 -0.24
C GLU A 169 1.86 -17.91 0.52
N GLY A 170 2.80 -18.51 1.27
CA GLY A 170 3.79 -17.76 2.04
C GLY A 170 3.26 -17.14 3.35
N CYS A 171 2.01 -17.43 3.73
CA CYS A 171 1.44 -17.09 5.03
C CYS A 171 1.34 -18.33 5.92
N SER A 172 1.68 -18.16 7.19
CA SER A 172 1.50 -19.14 8.26
C SER A 172 0.60 -18.58 9.35
N VAL A 173 -0.17 -19.45 9.96
CA VAL A 173 -1.07 -19.11 11.06
C VAL A 173 -0.72 -19.96 12.28
N GLU A 174 -0.65 -19.32 13.43
CA GLU A 174 -0.34 -19.96 14.70
C GLU A 174 -1.29 -19.44 15.79
N ASN A 175 -1.64 -20.31 16.73
CA ASN A 175 -2.36 -19.89 17.92
C ASN A 175 -1.34 -19.32 18.92
N SER A 176 -1.64 -18.16 19.51
CA SER A 176 -0.73 -17.53 20.47
C SER A 176 -0.62 -18.37 21.74
N ALA A 177 0.61 -18.67 22.18
CA ALA A 177 0.86 -19.32 23.47
C ALA A 177 0.75 -18.32 24.65
N ALA A 178 0.94 -17.02 24.38
CA ALA A 178 1.02 -15.99 25.41
C ALA A 178 -0.37 -15.54 25.90
N GLN A 179 -1.34 -15.47 24.99
CA GLN A 179 -2.67 -14.95 25.29
C GLN A 179 -3.73 -15.90 24.75
N LYS A 180 -4.69 -16.25 25.62
CA LYS A 180 -5.88 -17.00 25.21
C LYS A 180 -6.72 -16.15 24.26
N ASP A 181 -7.34 -16.80 23.29
CA ASP A 181 -8.23 -16.20 22.29
C ASP A 181 -7.56 -15.25 21.29
N GLU A 182 -6.33 -15.59 20.91
CA GLU A 182 -5.54 -14.84 19.92
C GLU A 182 -4.96 -15.76 18.83
N LEU A 183 -5.10 -15.31 17.58
CA LEU A 183 -4.55 -15.92 16.38
C LEU A 183 -3.46 -15.00 15.82
N ILE A 184 -2.31 -15.56 15.52
CA ILE A 184 -1.19 -14.84 14.92
C ILE A 184 -1.05 -15.30 13.47
N ILE A 185 -1.05 -14.34 12.54
CA ILE A 185 -0.79 -14.59 11.13
C ILE A 185 0.55 -13.95 10.79
N THR A 186 1.49 -14.76 10.29
CA THR A 186 2.83 -14.34 9.89
C THR A 186 3.02 -14.56 8.40
N GLY A 187 3.81 -13.70 7.76
CA GLY A 187 4.15 -13.87 6.35
C GLY A 187 5.08 -12.77 5.84
N ASN A 188 5.69 -13.02 4.67
CA ASN A 188 6.61 -12.08 4.05
C ASN A 188 5.87 -11.06 3.15
N ASP A 189 4.77 -11.44 2.49
CA ASP A 189 3.97 -10.54 1.65
C ASP A 189 2.80 -9.92 2.43
N LEU A 190 2.77 -8.58 2.52
CA LEU A 190 1.72 -7.83 3.21
C LEU A 190 0.34 -8.08 2.61
N ASP A 191 0.26 -8.19 1.28
CA ASP A 191 -1.01 -8.37 0.58
C ASP A 191 -1.62 -9.73 0.93
N ALA A 192 -0.80 -10.77 0.92
CA ALA A 192 -1.21 -12.14 1.24
C ALA A 192 -1.64 -12.27 2.71
N VAL A 193 -0.88 -11.68 3.64
CA VAL A 193 -1.21 -11.69 5.08
C VAL A 193 -2.52 -10.93 5.33
N SER A 194 -2.65 -9.74 4.75
CA SER A 194 -3.84 -8.89 4.94
C SER A 194 -5.10 -9.53 4.35
N GLN A 195 -4.99 -10.12 3.16
CA GLN A 195 -6.11 -10.78 2.51
C GLN A 195 -6.54 -12.04 3.28
N SER A 196 -5.58 -12.80 3.80
CA SER A 196 -5.86 -13.98 4.63
C SER A 196 -6.59 -13.60 5.92
N ALA A 197 -6.13 -12.55 6.61
CA ALA A 197 -6.82 -11.99 7.78
C ALA A 197 -8.25 -11.51 7.46
N ALA A 198 -8.42 -10.85 6.30
CA ALA A 198 -9.73 -10.39 5.84
C ALA A 198 -10.68 -11.56 5.54
N SER A 199 -10.19 -12.65 4.93
CA SER A 199 -11.00 -13.85 4.67
C SER A 199 -11.48 -14.51 5.97
N ILE A 200 -10.66 -14.55 7.01
CA ILE A 200 -11.06 -15.03 8.34
C ILE A 200 -12.16 -14.14 8.92
N GLN A 201 -11.95 -12.82 8.92
CA GLN A 201 -12.92 -11.87 9.46
C GLN A 201 -14.27 -11.96 8.72
N GLN A 202 -14.25 -12.05 7.39
CA GLN A 202 -15.45 -12.19 6.55
C GLN A 202 -16.19 -13.50 6.78
N ALA A 203 -15.47 -14.60 7.03
CA ALA A 203 -16.08 -15.88 7.38
C ALA A 203 -16.84 -15.80 8.71
N THR A 204 -16.32 -15.03 9.66
CA THR A 204 -16.94 -14.80 10.98
C THR A 204 -17.83 -13.56 11.05
N ALA A 205 -18.27 -13.01 9.91
CA ALA A 205 -19.18 -11.88 9.93
C ALA A 205 -20.63 -12.35 10.19
N VAL A 206 -21.26 -11.80 11.23
CA VAL A 206 -22.67 -12.09 11.53
C VAL A 206 -23.57 -11.51 10.44
N LYS A 207 -24.40 -12.37 9.83
CA LYS A 207 -25.40 -11.99 8.82
C LYS A 207 -26.80 -12.02 9.42
N ASN A 208 -27.69 -11.18 8.89
CA ASN A 208 -29.13 -11.15 9.22
C ASN A 208 -29.43 -10.91 10.72
N LYS A 209 -28.54 -10.23 11.44
CA LYS A 209 -28.73 -9.78 12.83
C LYS A 209 -28.22 -8.35 13.00
N ASP A 210 -28.63 -7.69 14.08
CA ASP A 210 -28.13 -6.36 14.41
C ASP A 210 -26.66 -6.42 14.87
N ILE A 211 -25.78 -5.84 14.05
CA ILE A 211 -24.32 -5.76 14.27
C ILE A 211 -23.94 -4.96 15.52
N ARG A 212 -24.83 -4.10 16.04
CA ARG A 212 -24.53 -3.31 17.24
C ARG A 212 -24.68 -4.11 18.53
N LYS A 213 -25.50 -5.17 18.48
CA LYS A 213 -25.75 -6.05 19.62
C LYS A 213 -24.90 -7.31 19.56
N PHE A 214 -24.65 -7.83 18.35
CA PHE A 214 -23.84 -9.02 18.13
C PHE A 214 -22.48 -8.62 17.56
N LEU A 215 -21.52 -8.41 18.46
CA LEU A 215 -20.12 -8.09 18.16
C LEU A 215 -19.23 -9.35 18.10
N ASP A 216 -19.84 -10.52 18.00
CA ASP A 216 -19.12 -11.80 17.96
C ASP A 216 -18.38 -11.93 16.62
N GLY A 217 -17.09 -12.26 16.68
CA GLY A 217 -16.25 -12.36 15.48
C GLY A 217 -14.77 -12.42 15.79
N ILE A 218 -13.97 -12.57 14.73
CA ILE A 218 -12.51 -12.52 14.80
C ILE A 218 -12.04 -11.22 14.14
N TYR A 219 -11.33 -10.39 14.90
CA TYR A 219 -10.93 -9.05 14.46
C TYR A 219 -9.42 -8.87 14.52
N VAL A 220 -8.87 -8.11 13.56
CA VAL A 220 -7.46 -7.70 13.62
C VAL A 220 -7.29 -6.68 14.75
N SER A 221 -6.46 -7.01 15.72
CA SER A 221 -6.15 -6.16 16.88
C SER A 221 -4.92 -5.30 16.63
N GLU A 222 -3.83 -5.91 16.15
CA GLU A 222 -2.56 -5.25 15.90
C GLU A 222 -2.02 -5.65 14.52
N ARG A 223 -1.35 -4.68 13.89
CA ARG A 223 -0.61 -4.86 12.64
C ARG A 223 0.83 -4.45 12.90
N ASN A 224 1.67 -5.43 13.18
CA ASN A 224 3.06 -5.19 13.52
C ASN A 224 3.97 -5.77 12.43
N VAL A 225 5.20 -5.29 12.44
CA VAL A 225 6.29 -5.86 11.67
C VAL A 225 7.08 -6.74 12.64
N LEU A 226 7.51 -7.92 12.21
CA LEU A 226 8.36 -8.79 13.03
C LEU A 226 9.71 -8.11 13.28
N GLU A 227 10.41 -8.50 14.35
CA GLU A 227 11.77 -8.02 14.60
C GLU A 227 12.72 -8.44 13.47
N GLU A 228 13.79 -7.66 13.30
CA GLU A 228 14.81 -7.89 12.27
C GLU A 228 15.47 -9.25 12.50
N ALA A 229 15.71 -9.99 11.40
CA ALA A 229 16.47 -11.23 11.42
C ALA A 229 17.98 -10.94 11.54
#